data_AF-A0A7K1KWL1-F1
#
_entry.id   AF-A0A7K1KWL1-F1
#
_cell.length_a   1.000
_cell.length_b   1.000
_cell.length_c   1.000
_cell.angle_alpha   90.00
_cell.angle_beta   90.00
_cell.angle_gamma   90.00
#
_symmetry.space_group_name_H-M   'P 1'
#
loop_
_entity.id
_entity.type
_entity.pdbx_description
1 polymer ?
#
loop_
_entity_poly.entity_id
_entity_poly.type
_entity_poly.pdbx_seq_one_letter_code
_entity_poly.pdbx_strand_id
1 'polypeptide(L)' 'MSPVKDDQERIDVYGDEVVYVAVHRPTGRTLATFHPGEDEGWWRVSTRGRVRELWVRPGKPEPWREIVERVPAGQ' A
#
# COMPACT_ATOMS: atom_id res chain seq x y z
N MET A 1 1.74 -27.58 3.03
CA MET A 1 1.24 -26.28 3.50
C MET A 1 0.20 -25.82 2.50
N SER A 2 -1.08 -25.79 2.88
CA SER A 2 -2.18 -25.41 1.98
C SER A 2 -2.29 -23.89 1.92
N PRO A 3 -2.52 -23.27 0.73
CA PRO A 3 -2.59 -21.83 0.61
C PRO A 3 -3.91 -21.31 1.21
N VAL A 4 -3.81 -20.27 2.03
CA VAL A 4 -4.95 -19.46 2.47
C VAL A 4 -5.43 -18.66 1.26
N LYS A 5 -6.66 -18.90 0.80
CA LYS A 5 -7.34 -18.11 -0.22
C LYS A 5 -7.99 -16.91 0.47
N ASP A 6 -7.31 -15.78 0.45
CA ASP A 6 -7.93 -14.48 0.71
C ASP A 6 -8.25 -13.86 -0.67
N ASP A 7 -9.55 -13.75 -0.96
CA ASP A 7 -10.10 -13.30 -2.24
C ASP A 7 -10.36 -11.77 -2.27
N GLN A 8 -9.88 -11.01 -1.29
CA GLN A 8 -9.98 -9.54 -1.31
C GLN A 8 -8.73 -8.92 -1.96
N GLU A 9 -8.80 -8.86 -3.29
CA GLU A 9 -7.91 -8.16 -4.23
C GLU A 9 -6.41 -8.45 -4.11
N ARG A 10 -5.93 -9.24 -5.07
CA ARG A 10 -4.55 -9.66 -5.30
C ARG A 10 -3.60 -8.46 -5.51
N ILE A 11 -3.22 -7.79 -4.42
CA ILE A 11 -2.25 -6.70 -4.41
C ILE A 11 -0.95 -7.23 -3.81
N ASP A 12 0.10 -7.33 -4.61
CA ASP A 12 1.43 -7.63 -4.11
C ASP A 12 2.09 -6.32 -3.68
N VAL A 13 2.71 -6.32 -2.49
CA VAL A 13 3.46 -5.18 -1.96
C VAL A 13 4.94 -5.52 -1.95
N TYR A 14 5.74 -4.70 -2.64
CA TYR A 14 7.20 -4.82 -2.69
C TYR A 14 7.84 -3.61 -2.03
N GLY A 15 8.84 -3.80 -1.17
CA GLY A 15 9.57 -2.68 -0.57
C GLY A 15 10.72 -3.09 0.36
N ASP A 16 11.70 -2.19 0.48
CA ASP A 16 12.62 -2.09 1.62
C ASP A 16 12.09 -1.02 2.60
N GLU A 17 12.80 -0.73 3.70
CA GLU A 17 12.36 0.20 4.77
C GLU A 17 11.93 1.59 4.27
N VAL A 18 12.18 1.95 3.01
CA VAL A 18 12.01 3.30 2.47
C VAL A 18 10.79 3.41 1.55
N VAL A 19 10.49 2.46 0.67
CA VAL A 19 9.40 2.60 -0.32
C VAL A 19 8.66 1.29 -0.54
N TYR A 20 7.33 1.36 -0.51
CA TYR A 20 6.43 0.26 -0.84
C TYR A 20 5.69 0.53 -2.15
N VAL A 21 5.44 -0.52 -2.92
CA VAL A 21 4.71 -0.46 -4.19
C VAL A 21 3.56 -1.47 -4.15
N ALA A 22 2.33 -0.99 -4.27
CA ALA A 22 1.15 -1.83 -4.46
C ALA A 22 0.93 -2.13 -5.95
N VAL A 23 0.89 -3.41 -6.31
CA VAL A 23 0.74 -3.88 -7.70
C VAL A 23 -0.52 -4.74 -7.84
N HIS A 24 -1.38 -4.42 -8.81
CA HIS A 24 -2.52 -5.26 -9.17
C HIS A 24 -2.03 -6.51 -9.91
N ARG A 25 -1.97 -7.64 -9.20
CA ARG A 25 -1.32 -8.89 -9.64
C ARG A 25 -1.79 -9.42 -10.99
N PRO A 26 -3.09 -9.43 -11.35
CA PRO A 26 -3.52 -9.91 -12.67
C PRO A 26 -2.96 -9.11 -13.84
N THR A 27 -2.70 -7.82 -13.64
CA THR A 27 -2.25 -6.90 -14.71
C THR A 27 -0.79 -6.49 -14.60
N GLY A 28 -0.15 -6.73 -13.44
CA GLY A 28 1.16 -6.17 -13.11
C GLY A 28 1.19 -4.64 -12.97
N ARG A 29 0.03 -3.97 -12.99
CA ARG A 29 -0.06 -2.50 -12.93
C ARG A 29 0.18 -1.99 -11.51
N THR A 30 1.08 -1.02 -11.36
CA THR A 30 1.21 -0.26 -10.11
C THR A 30 -0.06 0.55 -9.82
N LEU A 31 -0.63 0.34 -8.65
CA LEU A 31 -1.78 1.07 -8.13
C LEU A 31 -1.35 2.27 -7.30
N ALA A 32 -0.36 2.07 -6.43
CA ALA A 32 0.18 3.09 -5.55
C ALA A 32 1.66 2.84 -5.27
N THR A 33 2.39 3.93 -5.01
CA THR A 33 3.65 3.88 -4.26
C THR A 33 3.45 4.65 -2.95
N PHE A 34 4.07 4.19 -1.88
CA PHE A 34 3.97 4.88 -0.60
C PHE A 34 5.21 4.68 0.25
N HIS A 35 5.54 5.69 1.04
CA HIS A 35 6.69 5.70 1.92
C HIS A 35 6.36 6.40 3.24
N PRO A 36 7.09 6.10 4.32
CA PRO A 36 6.98 6.86 5.56
C PRO A 36 7.24 8.35 5.31
N GLY A 37 6.42 9.20 5.93
CA GLY A 37 6.64 10.64 5.99
C GLY A 37 7.69 11.01 7.05
N GLU A 38 7.95 12.31 7.20
CA GLU A 38 8.90 12.81 8.21
C GLU A 38 8.36 12.66 9.64
N ASP A 39 7.03 12.72 9.79
CA ASP A 39 6.35 12.59 11.07
C ASP A 39 5.84 11.16 11.32
N GLU A 40 5.90 10.73 12.58
CA GLU A 40 5.50 9.39 12.99
C GLU A 40 4.04 9.08 12.62
N GLY A 41 3.84 7.99 11.88
CA GLY A 41 2.52 7.53 11.45
C GLY A 41 2.00 8.21 10.18
N TRP A 42 2.66 9.25 9.66
CA TRP A 42 2.31 9.81 8.36
C TRP A 42 2.95 9.04 7.22
N TRP A 43 2.20 8.86 6.15
CA TRP A 43 2.65 8.19 4.94
C TRP A 43 2.32 9.04 3.73
N ARG A 44 3.31 9.24 2.86
CA ARG A 44 3.10 9.89 1.57
C ARG A 44 2.73 8.82 0.55
N VAL A 45 1.57 8.96 -0.06
CA VAL A 45 0.96 7.99 -0.98
C VAL A 45 0.75 8.62 -2.34
N SER A 46 1.35 8.04 -3.37
CA SER A 46 1.20 8.46 -4.76
C SER A 46 0.30 7.49 -5.51
N THR A 47 -0.80 7.99 -6.10
CA THR A 47 -1.73 7.22 -6.92
C THR A 47 -2.05 7.99 -8.21
N ARG A 48 -1.80 7.37 -9.38
CA ARG A 48 -2.11 7.95 -10.71
C ARG A 48 -1.67 9.44 -10.87
N GLY A 49 -0.49 9.79 -10.33
CA GLY A 49 0.06 11.15 -10.39
C GLY A 49 -0.47 12.14 -9.35
N ARG A 50 -1.30 11.69 -8.41
CA ARG A 50 -1.73 12.48 -7.25
C ARG A 50 -1.00 12.02 -6.00
N VAL A 51 -0.53 12.97 -5.21
CA VAL A 51 0.10 12.71 -3.92
C VAL A 51 -0.85 13.13 -2.81
N ARG A 52 -1.00 12.28 -1.80
CA ARG A 52 -1.74 12.58 -0.57
C ARG A 52 -1.00 12.03 0.64
N GLU A 53 -1.30 12.58 1.80
CA GLU A 53 -0.81 12.08 3.07
C GLU A 53 -1.90 11.27 3.76
N LEU A 54 -1.54 10.09 4.27
CA LEU A 54 -2.41 9.24 5.06
C LEU A 54 -1.76 9.02 6.42
N TRP A 55 -2.52 9.24 7.49
CA TRP A 55 -2.09 8.84 8.82
C TRP A 55 -2.49 7.39 9.08
N VAL A 56 -1.53 6.59 9.56
CA VAL A 56 -1.68 5.21 10.01
C VAL A 56 -1.11 5.13 11.42
N ARG A 57 -1.81 4.42 12.31
CA ARG A 57 -1.35 4.27 13.69
C ARG A 57 0.08 3.71 13.75
N PRO A 58 1.02 4.39 14.42
CA PRO A 58 2.38 3.90 14.60
C PRO A 58 2.43 2.55 15.33
N GLY A 59 3.49 1.77 15.06
CA GLY A 59 3.72 0.46 15.70
C GLY A 59 2.88 -0.70 15.16
N LYS A 60 2.11 -0.50 14.09
CA LYS A 60 1.46 -1.62 13.38
C LYS A 60 2.53 -2.47 12.67
N PRO A 61 2.47 -3.81 12.72
CA PRO A 61 3.41 -4.68 11.99
C PRO A 61 3.37 -4.49 10.46
N GLU A 62 2.21 -4.12 9.91
CA GLU A 62 1.99 -3.98 8.47
C GLU A 62 1.14 -2.73 8.18
N PRO A 63 1.69 -1.51 8.42
CA PRO A 63 0.94 -0.26 8.26
C PRO A 63 0.50 -0.03 6.81
N TRP A 64 1.21 -0.64 5.86
CA TRP A 64 0.91 -0.62 4.44
C TRP A 64 -0.44 -1.24 4.07
N ARG A 65 -0.98 -2.19 4.85
CA ARG A 65 -2.30 -2.80 4.56
C ARG A 65 -3.42 -1.77 4.62
N GLU A 66 -3.42 -0.95 5.67
CA GLU A 66 -4.39 0.13 5.86
C GLU A 66 -4.27 1.20 4.76
N ILE A 67 -3.06 1.43 4.24
CA ILE A 67 -2.84 2.33 3.11
C ILE A 67 -3.49 1.76 1.85
N VAL A 68 -3.26 0.47 1.56
CA VAL A 68 -3.83 -0.22 0.39
C VAL A 68 -5.36 -0.22 0.43
N GLU A 69 -5.98 -0.52 1.58
CA GLU A 69 -7.44 -0.45 1.76
C GLU A 69 -8.01 0.94 1.46
N ARG A 70 -7.22 2.00 1.70
CA ARG A 70 -7.62 3.39 1.45
C ARG A 70 -7.26 3.85 0.04
N VAL A 71 -6.43 3.12 -0.71
CA VAL A 71 -6.16 3.40 -2.13
C VAL A 71 -7.39 2.97 -2.92
N PRO A 72 -8.06 3.89 -3.63
CA PRO A 72 -9.20 3.49 -4.44
C PRO A 72 -8.72 2.48 -5.48
N ALA A 73 -9.27 1.25 -5.41
CA ALA A 73 -9.23 0.29 -6.50
C ALA A 73 -9.73 1.04 -7.73
N GLY A 74 -8.88 1.13 -8.75
CA GLY A 74 -9.03 2.08 -9.82
C GLY A 74 -10.44 2.14 -10.40
N GLN A 75 -11.18 3.22 -10.12
CA GLN A 75 -12.30 3.65 -10.95
C GLN A 75 -11.85 3.81 -12.41
#